data_AF-A0A8H7S4E5-F1
#
_entry.id   AF-A0A8H7S4E5-F1
#
_cell.length_a   1.000
_cell.length_b   1.000
_cell.length_c   1.000
_cell.angle_alpha   90.00
_cell.angle_beta   90.00
_cell.angle_gamma   90.00
#
_symmetry.space_group_name_H-M   'P 1'
#
loop_
_entity.id
_entity.type
_entity.pdbx_description
1 polymer ?
#
loop_
_entity_poly.entity_id
_entity_poly.type
_entity_poly.pdbx_seq_one_letter_code
_entity_poly.pdbx_strand_id
1 'polypeptide(L)'
;MVVGQASCLVLGYKPSDENHKKAKEHLQESSLVAFYFCGQDPIRTAAIGSGVLEQDPYTFLTYPPTPTHQPHYKTMAILKTLVGAPILVTSTTISKAPRNRKRKHEGSIIPYCKERYKMMTNILPSLNRHCFEVQLQDRVGQSQLWGPLTSLRTNNQKIYGQYLWVHPKYMWKTLVETNDSRLVYWEHVYANPQIVNIGYARKSATKKTDVTRRHLFQLMVDKLHFQLKCPEVYVSPCCNANVQISNRDSPSFTEICTTRHSNSMAKSSNYLTKVIKLPSTHPSLKRSDEGLEELTNDFLGYFQLVNIIPSEFWLIF
;
A
#
# COMPACT_ATOMS: atom_id res chain seq x y z
N MET A 1 4.06 -15.15 -17.91
CA MET A 1 3.32 -16.42 -17.95
C MET A 1 1.96 -16.18 -18.57
N VAL A 2 1.49 -17.06 -19.46
CA VAL A 2 0.17 -16.95 -20.12
C VAL A 2 -0.87 -17.81 -19.40
N VAL A 3 -2.15 -17.54 -19.64
CA VAL A 3 -3.26 -18.25 -18.97
C VAL A 3 -3.15 -19.78 -19.10
N GLY A 4 -2.78 -20.31 -20.26
CA GLY A 4 -2.67 -21.76 -20.46
C GLY A 4 -1.58 -22.40 -19.59
N GLN A 5 -0.43 -21.74 -19.44
CA GLN A 5 0.65 -22.20 -18.56
C GLN A 5 0.22 -22.17 -17.09
N ALA A 6 -0.43 -21.08 -16.67
CA ALA A 6 -0.96 -20.94 -15.32
C ALA A 6 -2.00 -22.02 -15.01
N SER A 7 -2.93 -22.29 -15.93
CA SER A 7 -3.93 -23.35 -15.77
C SER A 7 -3.29 -24.73 -15.59
N CYS A 8 -2.20 -25.02 -16.31
CA CYS A 8 -1.46 -26.27 -16.11
C CYS A 8 -0.87 -26.37 -14.70
N LEU A 9 -0.27 -25.30 -14.17
CA LEU A 9 0.30 -25.29 -12.83
C LEU A 9 -0.77 -25.51 -11.76
N VAL A 10 -1.93 -24.86 -11.89
CA VAL A 10 -3.07 -25.02 -10.97
C VAL A 10 -3.58 -26.48 -10.95
N LEU A 11 -3.72 -27.10 -12.12
CA LEU A 11 -4.23 -28.47 -12.26
C LEU A 11 -3.15 -29.56 -12.13
N GLY A 12 -1.88 -29.18 -11.97
CA GLY A 12 -0.75 -30.12 -11.89
C GLY A 12 -0.39 -30.79 -13.23
N TYR A 13 -0.77 -30.23 -14.37
CA TYR A 13 -0.36 -30.74 -15.68
C TYR A 13 1.05 -30.29 -16.05
N LYS A 14 1.78 -31.13 -16.78
CA LYS A 14 3.07 -30.73 -17.38
C LYS A 14 2.82 -29.69 -18.49
N PRO A 15 3.44 -28.49 -18.45
CA PRO A 15 3.22 -27.47 -19.47
C PRO A 15 3.58 -27.95 -20.88
N SER A 16 2.61 -27.94 -21.78
CA SER A 16 2.72 -28.21 -23.23
C SER A 16 1.54 -27.53 -23.93
N ASP A 17 1.63 -27.26 -25.24
CA ASP A 17 0.55 -26.54 -25.95
C ASP A 17 -0.79 -27.28 -25.94
N GLU A 18 -0.75 -28.60 -26.04
CA GLU A 18 -1.94 -29.47 -25.91
C GLU A 18 -2.53 -29.37 -24.50
N ASN A 19 -1.68 -29.44 -23.47
CA ASN A 19 -2.11 -29.34 -22.08
C ASN A 19 -2.57 -27.93 -21.71
N HIS A 20 -2.02 -26.87 -22.33
CA HIS A 20 -2.46 -25.49 -22.14
C HIS A 20 -3.92 -25.34 -22.55
N LYS A 21 -4.29 -25.89 -23.72
CA LYS A 21 -5.67 -25.87 -24.21
C LYS A 21 -6.59 -26.67 -23.30
N LYS A 22 -6.22 -27.92 -23.00
CA LYS A 22 -7.00 -28.82 -22.14
C LYS A 22 -7.20 -28.26 -20.71
N ALA A 23 -6.14 -27.73 -20.11
CA ALA A 23 -6.21 -27.14 -18.77
C ALA A 23 -7.10 -25.89 -18.73
N LYS A 24 -7.03 -25.06 -19.77
CA LYS A 24 -7.87 -23.88 -19.89
C LYS A 24 -9.35 -24.25 -20.02
N GLU A 25 -9.68 -25.20 -20.89
CA GLU A 25 -11.04 -25.72 -21.08
C GLU A 25 -11.59 -26.31 -19.76
N HIS A 26 -10.79 -27.11 -19.06
CA HIS A 26 -11.20 -27.73 -17.80
C HIS A 26 -11.52 -26.70 -16.69
N LEU A 27 -10.73 -25.63 -16.56
CA LEU A 27 -11.06 -24.54 -15.63
C LEU A 27 -12.32 -23.79 -16.05
N GLN A 28 -12.49 -23.52 -17.35
CA GLN A 28 -13.68 -22.83 -17.88
C GLN A 28 -14.97 -23.64 -17.65
N GLU A 29 -14.95 -24.95 -17.90
CA GLU A 29 -16.06 -25.88 -17.63
C GLU A 29 -16.43 -25.90 -16.14
N SER A 30 -15.43 -25.74 -15.27
CA SER A 30 -15.61 -25.69 -13.81
C SER A 30 -16.01 -24.30 -13.29
N SER A 31 -16.23 -23.31 -14.15
CA SER A 31 -16.44 -21.89 -13.76
C SER A 31 -15.29 -21.33 -12.90
N LEU A 32 -14.06 -21.79 -13.14
CA LEU A 32 -12.85 -21.35 -12.47
C LEU A 32 -11.95 -20.56 -13.44
N VAL A 33 -11.15 -19.66 -12.87
CA VAL A 33 -10.13 -18.90 -13.62
C VAL A 33 -8.81 -18.96 -12.86
N ALA A 34 -7.72 -19.19 -13.59
CA ALA A 34 -6.37 -19.11 -13.02
C ALA A 34 -5.99 -17.65 -12.76
N PHE A 35 -5.53 -17.34 -11.54
CA PHE A 35 -5.18 -16.00 -11.11
C PHE A 35 -3.85 -15.97 -10.32
N TYR A 36 -3.37 -14.77 -10.03
CA TYR A 36 -2.36 -14.47 -9.03
C TYR A 36 -2.78 -13.26 -8.20
N PHE A 37 -2.28 -13.17 -6.97
CA PHE A 37 -2.54 -12.04 -6.10
C PHE A 37 -1.79 -10.79 -6.58
N CYS A 38 -2.48 -9.65 -6.55
CA CYS A 38 -1.85 -8.36 -6.82
C CYS A 38 -0.67 -8.13 -5.85
N GLY A 39 0.51 -7.82 -6.40
CA GLY A 39 1.73 -7.62 -5.62
C GLY A 39 2.46 -8.91 -5.17
N GLN A 40 1.99 -10.10 -5.57
CA GLN A 40 2.73 -11.35 -5.41
C GLN A 40 3.38 -11.79 -6.73
N ASP A 41 4.32 -12.73 -6.62
CA ASP A 41 4.98 -13.35 -7.77
C ASP A 41 3.94 -14.09 -8.65
N PRO A 42 3.82 -13.74 -9.95
CA PRO A 42 2.93 -14.41 -10.88
C PRO A 42 3.18 -15.91 -11.02
N ILE A 43 4.28 -16.47 -10.51
CA ILE A 43 4.55 -17.92 -10.54
C ILE A 43 3.64 -18.68 -9.55
N ARG A 44 3.15 -18.02 -8.48
CA ARG A 44 2.24 -18.63 -7.51
C ARG A 44 0.80 -18.56 -7.98
N THR A 45 0.44 -19.48 -8.87
CA THR A 45 -0.91 -19.57 -9.44
C THR A 45 -1.88 -20.26 -8.51
N ALA A 46 -3.12 -19.77 -8.48
CA ALA A 46 -4.27 -20.45 -7.88
C ALA A 46 -5.48 -20.40 -8.82
N ALA A 47 -6.53 -21.17 -8.52
CA ALA A 47 -7.84 -21.04 -9.18
C ALA A 47 -8.85 -20.41 -8.24
N ILE A 48 -9.69 -19.54 -8.80
CA ILE A 48 -10.81 -18.91 -8.10
C ILE A 48 -12.06 -19.01 -8.97
N GLY A 49 -13.23 -18.99 -8.35
CA GLY A 49 -14.50 -18.90 -9.07
C GLY A 49 -14.58 -17.61 -9.90
N SER A 50 -15.05 -17.70 -11.14
CA SER A 50 -15.20 -16.55 -12.04
C SER A 50 -16.04 -15.43 -11.40
N GLY A 51 -17.11 -15.77 -10.70
CA GLY A 51 -17.96 -14.79 -10.00
C GLY A 51 -17.24 -14.03 -8.87
N VAL A 52 -16.27 -14.65 -8.20
CA VAL A 52 -15.48 -13.97 -7.15
C VAL A 52 -14.46 -13.02 -7.78
N LEU A 53 -13.83 -13.44 -8.88
CA LEU A 53 -12.94 -12.59 -9.66
C LEU A 53 -13.65 -11.34 -10.19
N GLU A 54 -14.92 -11.48 -10.63
CA GLU A 54 -15.74 -10.34 -11.08
C GLU A 54 -16.09 -9.37 -9.94
N GLN A 55 -16.23 -9.89 -8.71
CA GLN A 55 -16.53 -9.07 -7.53
C GLN A 55 -15.29 -8.31 -7.02
N ASP A 56 -14.09 -8.88 -7.14
CA ASP A 56 -12.84 -8.23 -6.73
C ASP A 56 -11.72 -8.38 -7.78
N PRO A 57 -11.76 -7.59 -8.87
CA PRO A 57 -10.75 -7.65 -9.93
C PRO A 57 -9.41 -7.01 -9.54
N TYR A 58 -9.30 -6.42 -8.33
CA TYR A 58 -8.09 -5.70 -7.89
C TYR A 58 -7.19 -6.58 -7.03
N THR A 59 -7.76 -7.47 -6.23
CA THR A 59 -7.01 -8.45 -5.45
C THR A 59 -6.55 -9.61 -6.34
N PHE A 60 -7.41 -10.05 -7.26
CA PHE A 60 -7.19 -11.22 -8.11
C PHE A 60 -6.90 -10.80 -9.55
N LEU A 61 -5.65 -10.95 -9.99
CA LEU A 61 -5.25 -10.60 -11.35
C LEU A 61 -5.20 -11.84 -12.24
N THR A 62 -5.70 -11.72 -13.48
CA THR A 62 -5.65 -12.79 -14.48
C THR A 62 -4.40 -12.70 -15.35
N TYR A 63 -4.01 -13.85 -15.91
CA TYR A 63 -2.91 -13.93 -16.86
C TYR A 63 -3.36 -13.50 -18.26
N PRO A 64 -2.47 -12.90 -19.06
CA PRO A 64 -2.79 -12.58 -20.45
C PRO A 64 -3.14 -13.84 -21.24
N PRO A 65 -4.02 -13.75 -22.25
CA PRO A 65 -4.32 -14.86 -23.14
C PRO A 65 -3.05 -15.30 -23.90
N THR A 66 -2.95 -16.59 -24.20
CA THR A 66 -1.88 -17.10 -25.07
C THR A 66 -1.98 -16.40 -26.43
N PRO A 67 -0.93 -15.72 -26.90
CA PRO A 67 -0.98 -15.03 -28.18
C PRO A 67 -1.24 -16.05 -29.30
N THR A 68 -2.37 -15.91 -29.97
CA THR A 68 -2.66 -16.65 -31.20
C THR A 68 -1.71 -16.12 -32.27
N HIS A 69 -0.80 -16.96 -32.79
CA HIS A 69 0.10 -16.57 -33.87
C HIS A 69 -0.71 -16.25 -35.15
N GLN A 70 -1.13 -14.99 -35.32
CA GLN A 70 -1.38 -14.33 -36.61
C GLN A 70 -1.14 -12.83 -36.48
N PRO A 71 -0.12 -12.25 -37.12
CA PRO A 71 0.07 -10.80 -37.15
C PRO A 71 -0.80 -10.18 -38.24
N HIS A 72 -1.88 -9.48 -37.88
CA HIS A 72 -2.48 -8.47 -38.73
C HIS A 72 -2.08 -7.09 -38.21
N TYR A 73 -0.98 -6.55 -38.74
CA TYR A 73 -0.57 -5.17 -38.52
C TYR A 73 -1.39 -4.24 -39.43
N LYS A 74 -2.16 -3.33 -38.84
CA LYS A 74 -2.65 -2.12 -39.53
C LYS A 74 -2.01 -0.90 -38.88
N THR A 75 -1.07 -0.33 -39.62
CA THR A 75 -0.39 0.93 -39.36
C THR A 75 -1.37 2.11 -39.49
N MET A 76 -1.37 3.04 -38.53
CA MET A 76 -1.82 4.42 -38.75
C MET A 76 -0.84 5.36 -38.04
N ALA A 77 -0.15 6.16 -38.85
CA ALA A 77 0.60 7.35 -38.45
C ALA A 77 -0.28 8.60 -38.63
N ILE A 78 0.07 9.70 -37.96
CA ILE A 78 -0.09 11.16 -38.30
C ILE A 78 0.19 11.96 -36.99
N LEU A 79 1.36 12.64 -36.84
CA LEU A 79 1.71 14.07 -37.07
C LEU A 79 0.86 15.07 -36.22
N LYS A 80 1.30 16.23 -35.69
CA LYS A 80 2.56 17.00 -35.56
C LYS A 80 2.30 18.21 -34.60
N THR A 81 3.34 18.62 -33.84
CA THR A 81 3.81 19.98 -33.43
C THR A 81 2.92 21.12 -32.88
N LEU A 82 3.39 21.78 -31.79
CA LEU A 82 3.56 23.25 -31.52
C LEU A 82 4.10 23.41 -30.05
N VAL A 83 5.34 23.84 -29.74
CA VAL A 83 5.92 25.21 -29.57
C VAL A 83 4.92 26.22 -28.98
N GLY A 84 5.07 26.96 -27.86
CA GLY A 84 6.14 27.22 -26.87
C GLY A 84 6.06 28.70 -26.46
N ALA A 85 5.95 29.07 -25.17
CA ALA A 85 6.37 30.38 -24.60
C ALA A 85 6.23 30.44 -23.04
N PRO A 86 7.02 31.28 -22.34
CA PRO A 86 7.31 31.17 -20.89
C PRO A 86 6.69 32.28 -20.03
N ILE A 87 6.40 32.05 -18.74
CA ILE A 87 6.03 33.11 -17.76
C ILE A 87 6.51 32.69 -16.35
N LEU A 88 7.58 33.29 -15.81
CA LEU A 88 7.70 34.49 -14.95
C LEU A 88 7.40 34.23 -13.46
N VAL A 89 8.46 34.27 -12.65
CA VAL A 89 8.45 34.18 -11.19
C VAL A 89 8.29 35.59 -10.61
N THR A 90 7.33 35.77 -9.70
CA THR A 90 7.33 36.90 -8.76
C THR A 90 7.09 36.40 -7.34
N SER A 91 7.97 36.81 -6.44
CA SER A 91 7.87 36.69 -4.99
C SER A 91 7.15 37.92 -4.44
N THR A 92 6.27 37.80 -3.42
CA THR A 92 6.47 38.47 -2.12
C THR A 92 5.40 38.19 -1.06
N THR A 93 5.90 38.20 0.18
CA THR A 93 5.33 38.59 1.49
C THR A 93 4.28 37.73 2.21
N ILE A 94 4.71 37.32 3.41
CA ILE A 94 4.01 36.61 4.47
C ILE A 94 3.08 37.58 5.20
N SER A 95 1.80 37.22 5.33
CA SER A 95 0.82 37.90 6.19
C SER A 95 0.08 36.88 7.06
N LYS A 96 -0.19 37.27 8.31
CA LYS A 96 -0.64 36.41 9.42
C LYS A 96 -2.04 35.82 9.17
N ALA A 97 -2.24 34.55 9.53
CA ALA A 97 -3.39 33.73 9.18
C ALA A 97 -4.66 33.97 10.06
N PRO A 98 -5.86 34.13 9.46
CA PRO A 98 -7.13 34.02 10.16
C PRO A 98 -7.67 32.57 10.19
N ARG A 99 -8.17 32.15 11.36
CA ARG A 99 -8.86 30.87 11.56
C ARG A 99 -10.20 30.84 10.81
N ASN A 100 -10.51 29.68 10.21
CA ASN A 100 -11.80 29.27 9.60
C ASN A 100 -12.12 29.66 8.15
N ARG A 101 -11.14 29.77 7.26
CA ARG A 101 -11.40 29.63 5.80
C ARG A 101 -11.03 28.21 5.37
N LYS A 102 -11.94 27.52 4.65
CA LYS A 102 -11.60 26.33 3.84
C LYS A 102 -10.32 26.69 3.10
N ARG A 103 -9.20 26.03 3.42
CA ARG A 103 -7.90 26.33 2.83
C ARG A 103 -8.09 26.22 1.32
N LYS A 104 -8.05 27.35 0.61
CA LYS A 104 -7.90 27.31 -0.85
C LYS A 104 -6.54 26.68 -1.05
N HIS A 105 -6.51 25.45 -1.54
CA HIS A 105 -5.25 24.86 -1.96
C HIS A 105 -4.74 25.72 -3.12
N GLU A 106 -3.70 26.51 -2.89
CA GLU A 106 -2.96 27.25 -3.92
C GLU A 106 -2.06 26.32 -4.75
N GLY A 107 -2.42 25.04 -4.84
CA GLY A 107 -1.70 24.04 -5.63
C GLY A 107 -2.14 24.10 -7.09
N SER A 108 -1.20 23.87 -8.00
CA SER A 108 -1.50 23.66 -9.41
C SER A 108 -2.39 22.42 -9.57
N ILE A 109 -3.57 22.57 -10.18
CA ILE A 109 -4.37 21.43 -10.62
C ILE A 109 -3.72 20.86 -11.86
N ILE A 110 -3.37 19.57 -11.82
CA ILE A 110 -2.77 18.89 -12.97
C ILE A 110 -3.92 18.28 -13.81
N PRO A 111 -4.14 18.78 -15.04
CA PRO A 111 -5.22 18.29 -15.89
C PRO A 111 -5.11 16.79 -16.18
N TYR A 112 -6.25 16.19 -16.51
CA TYR A 112 -6.36 14.81 -16.94
C TYR A 112 -5.83 14.65 -18.37
N CYS A 113 -4.51 14.58 -18.55
CA CYS A 113 -3.92 14.49 -19.88
C CYS A 113 -2.47 13.97 -19.88
N LYS A 114 -1.95 13.82 -21.10
CA LYS A 114 -0.56 13.52 -21.47
C LYS A 114 0.50 14.32 -20.69
N GLU A 115 0.17 15.53 -20.24
CA GLU A 115 1.06 16.39 -19.45
C GLU A 115 1.36 15.80 -18.07
N ARG A 116 0.38 15.09 -17.47
CA ARG A 116 0.56 14.40 -16.18
C ARG A 116 1.57 13.26 -16.31
N TYR A 117 1.44 12.44 -17.35
CA TYR A 117 2.39 11.37 -17.62
C TYR A 117 3.80 11.95 -17.83
N LYS A 118 3.94 12.98 -18.67
CA LYS A 118 5.22 13.67 -18.91
C LYS A 118 5.82 14.24 -17.61
N MET A 119 5.00 14.86 -16.76
CA MET A 119 5.44 15.37 -15.46
C MET A 119 5.94 14.23 -14.56
N MET A 120 5.19 13.12 -14.48
CA MET A 120 5.60 11.96 -13.70
C MET A 120 6.86 11.30 -14.27
N THR A 121 7.04 11.25 -15.59
CA THR A 121 8.29 10.77 -16.22
C THR A 121 9.48 11.67 -15.92
N ASN A 122 9.27 12.98 -15.72
CA ASN A 122 10.36 13.87 -15.29
C ASN A 122 10.80 13.61 -13.85
N ILE A 123 9.90 13.09 -13.01
CA ILE A 123 10.20 12.72 -11.61
C ILE A 123 10.72 11.28 -11.53
N LEU A 124 10.17 10.40 -12.36
CA LEU A 124 10.43 8.96 -12.44
C LEU A 124 10.80 8.60 -13.89
N PRO A 125 12.05 8.82 -14.32
CA PRO A 125 12.50 8.58 -15.69
C PRO A 125 12.21 7.17 -16.23
N SER A 126 12.15 6.17 -15.35
CA SER A 126 11.94 4.75 -15.69
C SER A 126 10.47 4.36 -15.65
N LEU A 127 9.55 5.29 -15.40
CA LEU A 127 8.10 5.04 -15.30
C LEU A 127 7.56 4.27 -16.51
N ASN A 128 8.09 4.56 -17.71
CA ASN A 128 7.71 3.90 -18.96
C ASN A 128 8.01 2.39 -19.00
N ARG A 129 8.89 1.88 -18.13
CA ARG A 129 9.18 0.44 -17.98
C ARG A 129 8.10 -0.27 -17.16
N HIS A 130 7.37 0.48 -16.33
CA HIS A 130 6.46 -0.05 -15.32
C HIS A 130 4.99 0.24 -15.64
N CYS A 131 4.71 1.37 -16.28
CA CYS A 131 3.36 1.83 -16.54
C CYS A 131 3.33 2.70 -17.81
N PHE A 132 2.49 2.33 -18.77
CA PHE A 132 2.25 3.15 -19.96
C PHE A 132 1.30 4.32 -19.65
N GLU A 133 1.30 5.34 -20.50
CA GLU A 133 0.47 6.54 -20.35
C GLU A 133 -1.01 6.21 -20.10
N VAL A 134 -1.58 5.29 -20.91
CA VAL A 134 -2.98 4.87 -20.79
C VAL A 134 -3.24 4.20 -19.44
N GLN A 135 -2.37 3.27 -19.04
CA GLN A 135 -2.50 2.55 -17.77
C GLN A 135 -2.40 3.49 -16.57
N LEU A 136 -1.53 4.50 -16.64
CA LEU A 136 -1.39 5.49 -15.57
C LEU A 136 -2.63 6.36 -15.48
N GLN A 137 -3.16 6.81 -16.62
CA GLN A 137 -4.39 7.61 -16.65
C GLN A 137 -5.57 6.83 -16.07
N ASP A 138 -5.69 5.54 -16.42
CA ASP A 138 -6.70 4.64 -15.88
C ASP A 138 -6.55 4.47 -14.36
N ARG A 139 -5.33 4.17 -13.88
CA ARG A 139 -5.06 3.97 -12.44
C ARG A 139 -5.36 5.21 -11.61
N VAL A 140 -4.91 6.37 -12.07
CA VAL A 140 -5.17 7.64 -11.39
C VAL A 140 -6.67 8.01 -11.46
N GLY A 141 -7.39 7.49 -12.46
CA GLY A 141 -8.77 7.90 -12.76
C GLY A 141 -9.80 7.09 -12.03
N GLN A 142 -9.50 5.82 -11.85
CA GLN A 142 -10.36 4.86 -11.18
C GLN A 142 -10.22 4.94 -9.66
N SER A 143 -9.06 5.34 -9.15
CA SER A 143 -8.79 5.22 -7.72
C SER A 143 -9.04 6.53 -6.98
N GLN A 144 -9.96 6.48 -6.00
CA GLN A 144 -10.05 7.49 -4.94
C GLN A 144 -8.75 7.60 -4.12
N LEU A 145 -7.78 6.71 -4.37
CA LEU A 145 -6.43 6.71 -3.79
C LEU A 145 -5.68 8.03 -4.03
N TRP A 146 -5.89 8.68 -5.17
CA TRP A 146 -5.21 9.94 -5.52
C TRP A 146 -6.01 11.19 -5.11
N GLY A 147 -7.02 11.00 -4.26
CA GLY A 147 -7.89 12.05 -3.77
C GLY A 147 -9.10 12.34 -4.68
N PRO A 148 -10.01 13.22 -4.23
CA PRO A 148 -11.24 13.50 -4.94
C PRO A 148 -10.98 14.24 -6.25
N LEU A 149 -11.80 13.94 -7.26
CA LEU A 149 -11.83 14.71 -8.50
C LEU A 149 -12.33 16.13 -8.18
N THR A 150 -11.59 17.12 -8.65
CA THR A 150 -11.90 18.54 -8.51
C THR A 150 -12.00 19.18 -9.88
N SER A 151 -12.66 20.33 -9.97
CA SER A 151 -12.76 21.09 -11.21
C SER A 151 -12.29 22.52 -11.01
N LEU A 152 -11.49 23.01 -11.94
CA LEU A 152 -11.07 24.41 -12.02
C LEU A 152 -11.71 25.06 -13.24
N ARG A 153 -12.11 26.33 -13.14
CA ARG A 153 -12.43 27.13 -14.32
C ARG A 153 -11.22 27.98 -14.69
N THR A 154 -10.70 27.78 -15.89
CA THR A 154 -9.61 28.57 -16.48
C THR A 154 -10.05 29.00 -17.87
N ASN A 155 -9.96 30.30 -18.20
CA ASN A 155 -10.35 30.84 -19.51
C ASN A 155 -11.77 30.41 -19.95
N ASN A 156 -12.74 30.49 -19.04
CA ASN A 156 -14.12 30.00 -19.22
C ASN A 156 -14.29 28.50 -19.52
N GLN A 157 -13.22 27.71 -19.56
CA GLN A 157 -13.27 26.27 -19.69
C GLN A 157 -13.19 25.60 -18.32
N LYS A 158 -14.02 24.59 -18.10
CA LYS A 158 -13.99 23.77 -16.88
C LYS A 158 -13.03 22.61 -17.10
N ILE A 159 -11.93 22.61 -16.37
CA ILE A 159 -10.90 21.57 -16.38
C ILE A 159 -11.14 20.66 -15.19
N TYR A 160 -11.17 19.35 -15.43
CA TYR A 160 -11.26 18.34 -14.37
C TYR A 160 -9.88 17.76 -14.05
N GLY A 161 -9.60 17.54 -12.78
CA GLY A 161 -8.31 17.04 -12.31
C GLY A 161 -8.34 16.60 -10.84
N GLN A 162 -7.19 16.24 -10.30
CA GLN A 162 -7.01 15.91 -8.88
C GLN A 162 -5.83 16.71 -8.34
N TYR A 163 -5.85 17.02 -7.06
CA TYR A 163 -4.69 17.57 -6.38
C TYR A 163 -3.75 16.43 -6.04
N LEU A 164 -2.56 16.45 -6.63
CA LEU A 164 -1.50 15.49 -6.32
C LEU A 164 -0.53 16.13 -5.33
N TRP A 165 -0.11 15.35 -4.33
CA TRP A 165 0.99 15.72 -3.47
C TRP A 165 2.30 15.48 -4.23
N VAL A 166 3.05 16.54 -4.46
CA VAL A 166 4.33 16.48 -5.16
C VAL A 166 5.42 16.81 -4.16
N HIS A 167 6.40 15.91 -4.01
CA HIS A 167 7.56 16.17 -3.16
C HIS A 167 8.34 17.39 -3.65
N PRO A 168 9.02 18.12 -2.75
CA PRO A 168 9.97 19.14 -3.13
C PRO A 168 11.06 18.58 -4.07
N LYS A 169 11.48 19.37 -5.07
CA LYS A 169 12.42 18.96 -6.11
C LYS A 169 13.73 18.37 -5.58
N TYR A 170 14.22 18.83 -4.43
CA TYR A 170 15.47 18.33 -3.86
C TYR A 170 15.38 16.86 -3.41
N MET A 171 14.19 16.37 -3.08
CA MET A 171 13.95 14.97 -2.71
C MET A 171 13.80 14.05 -3.94
N TRP A 172 13.65 14.60 -5.15
CA TRP A 172 13.47 13.75 -6.33
C TRP A 172 14.71 12.89 -6.60
N LYS A 173 15.90 13.37 -6.24
CA LYS A 173 17.15 12.62 -6.35
C LYS A 173 17.23 11.40 -5.42
N THR A 174 16.44 11.38 -4.35
CA THR A 174 16.38 10.27 -3.39
C THR A 174 15.23 9.31 -3.67
N LEU A 175 14.37 9.62 -4.64
CA LEU A 175 13.32 8.70 -5.08
C LEU A 175 13.98 7.56 -5.85
N VAL A 176 13.72 6.34 -5.39
CA VAL A 176 14.15 5.12 -6.06
C VAL A 176 12.94 4.54 -6.79
N GLU A 177 13.07 4.38 -8.09
CA GLU A 177 12.08 3.67 -8.90
C GLU A 177 12.21 2.17 -8.65
N THR A 178 11.37 1.66 -7.76
CA THR A 178 11.32 0.25 -7.41
C THR A 178 9.89 -0.25 -7.49
N ASN A 179 9.72 -1.51 -7.92
CA ASN A 179 8.45 -2.21 -7.78
C ASN A 179 8.25 -2.72 -6.35
N ASP A 180 9.29 -2.71 -5.53
CA ASP A 180 9.28 -3.17 -4.14
C ASP A 180 9.78 -2.06 -3.21
N SER A 181 8.85 -1.18 -2.84
CA SER A 181 9.10 -0.08 -1.90
C SER A 181 9.53 -0.57 -0.52
N ARG A 182 9.20 -1.81 -0.14
CA ARG A 182 9.61 -2.40 1.14
C ARG A 182 11.09 -2.74 1.12
N LEU A 183 11.58 -3.39 0.06
CA LEU A 183 13.00 -3.71 -0.07
C LEU A 183 13.87 -2.46 -0.02
N VAL A 184 13.51 -1.41 -0.76
CA VAL A 184 14.28 -0.15 -0.75
C VAL A 184 14.26 0.51 0.63
N TYR A 185 13.10 0.52 1.30
CA TYR A 185 13.04 1.00 2.68
C TYR A 185 13.95 0.19 3.61
N TRP A 186 13.97 -1.14 3.47
CA TRP A 186 14.81 -2.00 4.29
C TRP A 186 16.29 -1.74 4.03
N GLU A 187 16.71 -1.65 2.76
CA GLU A 187 18.07 -1.29 2.38
C GLU A 187 18.48 0.06 2.97
N HIS A 188 17.59 1.05 2.93
CA HIS A 188 17.84 2.35 3.53
C HIS A 188 18.04 2.25 5.05
N VAL A 189 17.18 1.53 5.76
CA VAL A 189 17.31 1.32 7.21
C VAL A 189 18.61 0.59 7.55
N TYR A 190 18.98 -0.45 6.79
CA TYR A 190 20.23 -1.18 7.00
C TYR A 190 21.48 -0.35 6.68
N ALA A 191 21.44 0.50 5.67
CA ALA A 191 22.55 1.37 5.30
C ALA A 191 22.77 2.51 6.30
N ASN A 192 21.77 2.86 7.10
CA ASN A 192 21.81 3.98 8.04
C ASN A 192 21.67 3.49 9.49
N PRO A 193 22.76 3.01 10.13
CA PRO A 193 22.71 2.43 11.48
C PRO A 193 22.29 3.42 12.58
N GLN A 194 22.24 4.73 12.27
CA GLN A 194 21.72 5.76 13.17
C GLN A 194 20.19 5.77 13.24
N ILE A 195 19.51 5.13 12.29
CA ILE A 195 18.05 5.05 12.24
C ILE A 195 17.62 3.73 12.88
N VAL A 196 16.88 3.82 13.98
CA VAL A 196 16.26 2.66 14.64
C VAL A 196 14.74 2.78 14.53
N ASN A 197 14.12 1.77 13.93
CA ASN A 197 12.67 1.68 13.87
C ASN A 197 12.15 1.04 15.14
N ILE A 198 11.28 1.73 15.87
CA ILE A 198 10.58 1.16 17.02
C ILE A 198 9.11 1.03 16.66
N GLY A 199 8.60 -0.20 16.75
CA GLY A 199 7.20 -0.50 16.48
C GLY A 199 6.34 -0.26 17.72
N TYR A 200 5.15 0.28 17.51
CA TYR A 200 4.19 0.45 18.60
C TYR A 200 2.80 -0.02 18.16
N ALA A 201 2.23 -0.99 18.88
CA ALA A 201 0.91 -1.55 18.62
C ALA A 201 -0.03 -1.26 19.80
N ARG A 202 -1.28 -0.91 19.48
CA ARG A 202 -2.30 -0.66 20.50
C ARG A 202 -3.66 -1.21 20.11
N LYS A 203 -4.47 -1.54 21.12
CA LYS A 203 -5.92 -1.76 20.96
C LYS A 203 -6.68 -0.99 22.01
N SER A 204 -7.83 -0.49 21.59
CA SER A 204 -8.84 0.03 22.50
C SER A 204 -9.50 -1.09 23.30
N ALA A 205 -10.02 -0.72 24.47
CA ALA A 205 -10.93 -1.56 25.20
C ALA A 205 -12.15 -1.84 24.31
N THR A 206 -12.39 -3.12 24.02
CA THR A 206 -13.53 -3.57 23.20
C THR A 206 -14.15 -4.81 23.86
N LYS A 207 -15.37 -5.18 23.47
CA LYS A 207 -16.05 -6.38 23.98
C LYS A 207 -15.48 -7.70 23.39
N LYS A 208 -14.38 -7.65 22.63
CA LYS A 208 -13.72 -8.83 22.06
C LYS A 208 -13.11 -9.70 23.16
N THR A 209 -13.12 -11.01 22.95
CA THR A 209 -12.48 -11.98 23.85
C THR A 209 -10.96 -11.81 23.87
N ASP A 210 -10.31 -12.29 24.93
CA ASP A 210 -8.85 -12.18 25.08
C ASP A 210 -8.09 -13.01 24.05
N VAL A 211 -8.68 -14.10 23.55
CA VAL A 211 -8.10 -14.93 22.47
C VAL A 211 -8.06 -14.13 21.17
N THR A 212 -9.20 -13.56 20.76
CA THR A 212 -9.27 -12.73 19.55
C THR A 212 -8.37 -11.50 19.67
N ARG A 213 -8.35 -10.85 20.85
CA ARG A 213 -7.49 -9.68 21.09
C ARG A 213 -6.00 -10.03 20.95
N ARG A 214 -5.54 -11.13 21.55
CA ARG A 214 -4.15 -11.62 21.39
C ARG A 214 -3.81 -11.91 19.94
N HIS A 215 -4.70 -12.58 19.21
CA HIS A 215 -4.49 -12.87 17.79
C HIS A 215 -4.32 -11.57 16.97
N LEU A 216 -5.20 -10.58 17.18
CA LEU A 216 -5.10 -9.29 16.51
C LEU A 216 -3.81 -8.54 16.85
N PHE A 217 -3.37 -8.59 18.11
CA PHE A 217 -2.08 -8.02 18.49
C PHE A 217 -0.92 -8.71 17.80
N GLN A 218 -0.94 -10.04 17.72
CA GLN A 218 0.09 -10.80 17.03
C GLN A 218 0.19 -10.39 15.56
N LEU A 219 -0.94 -10.21 14.86
CA LEU A 219 -0.97 -9.72 13.49
C LEU A 219 -0.36 -8.30 13.37
N MET A 220 -0.66 -7.40 14.30
CA MET A 220 -0.06 -6.06 14.32
C MET A 220 1.44 -6.11 14.58
N VAL A 221 1.88 -6.93 15.54
CA VAL A 221 3.30 -7.12 15.87
C VAL A 221 4.04 -7.72 14.68
N ASP A 222 3.50 -8.75 14.06
CA ASP A 222 4.09 -9.39 12.88
C ASP A 222 4.18 -8.40 11.71
N LYS A 223 3.17 -7.54 11.51
CA LYS A 223 3.22 -6.47 10.50
C LYS A 223 4.34 -5.47 10.80
N LEU A 224 4.43 -4.95 12.02
CA LEU A 224 5.48 -4.00 12.42
C LEU A 224 6.88 -4.62 12.31
N HIS A 225 7.04 -5.84 12.79
CA HIS A 225 8.32 -6.53 12.80
C HIS A 225 8.76 -6.94 11.38
N PHE A 226 7.89 -7.63 10.63
CA PHE A 226 8.27 -8.20 9.34
C PHE A 226 8.15 -7.21 8.19
N GLN A 227 7.12 -6.34 8.15
CA GLN A 227 6.95 -5.40 7.04
C GLN A 227 7.71 -4.10 7.26
N LEU A 228 7.77 -3.60 8.50
CA LEU A 228 8.39 -2.31 8.82
C LEU A 228 9.78 -2.42 9.49
N LYS A 229 10.31 -3.64 9.66
CA LYS A 229 11.63 -3.90 10.27
C LYS A 229 11.81 -3.20 11.61
N CYS A 230 10.76 -3.19 12.43
CA CYS A 230 10.87 -2.78 13.82
C CYS A 230 11.52 -3.92 14.62
N PRO A 231 12.80 -3.83 15.04
CA PRO A 231 13.45 -4.90 15.81
C PRO A 231 12.79 -5.04 17.19
N GLU A 232 12.24 -3.94 17.70
CA GLU A 232 11.49 -3.90 18.94
C GLU A 232 10.06 -3.43 18.66
N VAL A 233 9.10 -4.18 19.19
CA VAL A 233 7.69 -3.80 19.15
C VAL A 233 7.13 -3.74 20.56
N TYR A 234 6.57 -2.60 20.90
CA TYR A 234 5.92 -2.33 22.16
C TYR A 234 4.40 -2.40 21.99
N VAL A 235 3.72 -2.99 22.97
CA VAL A 235 2.28 -3.22 22.90
C VAL A 235 1.58 -2.63 24.12
N SER A 236 0.49 -1.88 23.91
CA SER A 236 -0.47 -1.53 24.96
C SER A 236 -1.82 -2.24 24.71
N PRO A 237 -2.19 -3.21 25.57
CA PRO A 237 -3.35 -4.08 25.36
C PRO A 237 -4.70 -3.37 25.45
N CYS A 238 -4.78 -2.36 26.32
CA CYS A 238 -6.01 -1.68 26.68
C CYS A 238 -5.76 -0.17 26.83
N CYS A 239 -5.95 0.59 25.76
CA CYS A 239 -5.79 2.04 25.86
C CYS A 239 -6.80 2.86 25.06
N ASN A 240 -7.21 3.98 25.64
CA ASN A 240 -8.05 4.94 24.94
C ASN A 240 -7.18 5.76 23.97
N ALA A 241 -7.68 5.96 22.74
CA ALA A 241 -6.99 6.70 21.70
C ALA A 241 -6.68 8.15 22.11
N ASN A 242 -7.47 8.72 23.01
CA ASN A 242 -7.40 10.11 23.46
C ASN A 242 -6.36 10.35 24.56
N VAL A 243 -5.75 9.29 25.11
CA VAL A 243 -4.74 9.43 26.18
C VAL A 243 -3.37 9.67 25.54
N GLN A 244 -2.65 10.69 26.03
CA GLN A 244 -1.27 10.97 25.60
C GLN A 244 -0.36 9.78 25.90
N ILE A 245 0.58 9.52 24.98
CA ILE A 245 1.54 8.40 25.06
C ILE A 245 2.28 8.38 26.39
N SER A 246 2.74 9.55 26.86
CA SER A 246 3.47 9.72 28.11
C SER A 246 2.68 9.27 29.32
N ASN A 247 1.37 9.54 29.34
CA ASN A 247 0.50 9.23 30.48
C ASN A 247 -0.01 7.80 30.46
N ARG A 248 -0.08 7.19 29.26
CA ARG A 248 -0.51 5.81 29.10
C ARG A 248 0.58 4.82 29.50
N ASP A 249 1.81 5.09 29.10
CA ASP A 249 2.88 4.10 29.09
C ASP A 249 3.90 4.29 30.24
N SER A 250 3.65 5.25 31.14
CA SER A 250 4.45 5.48 32.35
C SER A 250 3.78 4.85 33.57
N PRO A 251 4.08 3.58 33.93
CA PRO A 251 3.68 3.08 35.23
C PRO A 251 4.32 3.92 36.35
N SER A 252 3.55 4.27 37.38
CA SER A 252 4.17 4.71 38.63
C SER A 252 4.99 3.56 39.23
N PHE A 253 6.15 3.83 39.83
CA PHE A 253 7.02 2.79 40.41
C PHE A 253 6.24 1.87 41.40
N THR A 254 5.31 2.46 42.15
CA THR A 254 4.43 1.80 43.11
C THR A 254 3.49 0.78 42.46
N GLU A 255 3.02 1.06 41.24
CA GLU A 255 2.16 0.15 40.47
C GLU A 255 2.95 -1.06 39.94
N ILE A 256 4.21 -0.87 39.54
CA ILE A 256 5.07 -1.97 39.10
C ILE A 256 5.32 -2.97 40.25
N CYS A 257 5.55 -2.44 41.46
CA CYS A 257 5.83 -3.25 42.64
C CYS A 257 4.61 -4.02 43.16
N THR A 258 3.41 -3.42 43.11
CA THR A 258 2.18 -4.08 43.60
C THR A 258 1.68 -5.17 42.66
N THR A 259 1.86 -5.02 41.34
CA THR A 259 1.39 -6.00 40.34
C THR A 259 2.18 -7.32 40.37
N ARG A 260 3.46 -7.29 40.78
CA ARG A 260 4.33 -8.50 40.86
C ARG A 260 3.94 -9.47 41.98
N HIS A 261 3.24 -9.01 43.01
CA HIS A 261 2.87 -9.85 44.16
C HIS A 261 1.49 -10.50 44.05
N SER A 262 0.64 -10.04 43.13
CA SER A 262 -0.67 -10.62 42.87
C SER A 262 -0.65 -11.52 41.64
N ASN A 263 -0.35 -12.82 41.82
CA ASN A 263 -0.52 -13.87 40.80
C ASN A 263 -2.01 -14.17 40.52
N SER A 264 -2.79 -13.14 40.21
CA SER A 264 -4.17 -13.21 39.75
C SER A 264 -4.23 -12.51 38.40
N MET A 265 -4.26 -13.30 37.32
CA MET A 265 -4.23 -12.87 35.92
C MET A 265 -5.48 -12.06 35.46
N ALA A 266 -6.28 -11.49 36.37
CA ALA A 266 -7.60 -10.94 36.03
C ALA A 266 -7.76 -9.42 36.18
N LYS A 267 -6.70 -8.65 36.47
CA LYS A 267 -6.77 -7.19 36.38
C LYS A 267 -5.73 -6.64 35.40
N SER A 268 -6.23 -6.39 34.19
CA SER A 268 -5.67 -5.59 33.10
C SER A 268 -4.72 -4.49 33.59
N SER A 269 -3.43 -4.82 33.63
CA SER A 269 -2.38 -3.83 33.73
C SER A 269 -2.22 -3.22 32.33
N ASN A 270 -2.35 -1.88 32.23
CA ASN A 270 -2.29 -1.13 30.98
C ASN A 270 -0.84 -0.91 30.48
N TYR A 271 0.13 -1.67 31.00
CA TYR A 271 1.54 -1.34 30.81
C TYR A 271 2.08 -1.78 29.46
N LEU A 272 3.02 -0.96 28.99
CA LEU A 272 3.80 -1.19 27.79
C LEU A 272 4.60 -2.50 27.96
N THR A 273 4.21 -3.54 27.25
CA THR A 273 4.97 -4.80 27.26
C THR A 273 5.89 -4.81 26.05
N LYS A 274 7.20 -4.90 26.31
CA LYS A 274 8.18 -5.20 25.26
C LYS A 274 7.97 -6.64 24.85
N VAL A 275 7.53 -6.85 23.62
CA VAL A 275 7.44 -8.20 23.06
C VAL A 275 8.79 -8.54 22.47
N ILE A 276 9.63 -9.22 23.25
CA ILE A 276 10.85 -9.83 22.71
C ILE A 276 10.41 -11.14 22.06
N LYS A 277 10.37 -11.16 20.72
CA LYS A 277 10.16 -12.42 20.01
C LYS A 277 11.44 -13.23 20.18
N LEU A 278 11.36 -14.33 20.95
CA LEU A 278 12.44 -15.31 21.03
C LEU A 278 12.76 -15.80 19.60
N PRO A 279 14.04 -16.00 19.25
CA PRO A 279 14.41 -16.53 17.94
C PRO A 279 13.63 -17.83 17.72
N SER A 280 12.85 -17.91 16.64
CA SER A 280 12.04 -19.09 16.36
C SER A 280 12.96 -20.23 15.95
N THR A 281 13.45 -21.00 16.92
CA THR A 281 14.09 -22.29 16.68
C THR A 281 13.00 -23.33 16.42
N HIS A 282 12.31 -23.29 15.28
CA HIS A 282 11.60 -24.46 14.76
C HIS A 282 11.37 -24.37 13.23
N PRO A 283 11.46 -25.50 12.50
CA PRO A 283 11.42 -25.52 11.04
C PRO A 283 10.00 -25.36 10.52
N SER A 284 9.87 -24.51 9.50
CA SER A 284 8.83 -24.50 8.45
C SER A 284 7.50 -25.22 8.77
N LEU A 285 6.56 -24.49 9.41
CA LEU A 285 5.15 -24.86 9.43
C LEU A 285 4.42 -24.04 8.34
N LYS A 286 3.92 -24.72 7.30
CA LYS A 286 3.04 -24.11 6.28
C LYS A 286 1.73 -23.69 6.97
N ARG A 287 1.42 -22.39 6.97
CA ARG A 287 0.11 -21.86 7.39
C ARG A 287 -0.72 -21.55 6.15
N SER A 288 -1.99 -21.93 6.18
CA SER A 288 -3.03 -21.48 5.24
C SER A 288 -3.51 -20.07 5.64
N ASP A 289 -3.68 -19.20 4.65
CA ASP A 289 -3.92 -17.74 4.79
C ASP A 289 -5.41 -17.35 4.78
N GLU A 290 -6.33 -18.22 5.17
CA GLU A 290 -7.79 -18.01 5.00
C GLU A 290 -8.46 -17.08 6.05
N GLY A 291 -7.78 -16.07 6.58
CA GLY A 291 -8.36 -15.22 7.64
C GLY A 291 -7.97 -13.74 7.64
N LEU A 292 -7.32 -13.25 6.58
CA LEU A 292 -6.68 -11.92 6.58
C LEU A 292 -7.55 -10.78 5.99
N GLU A 293 -8.62 -11.10 5.27
CA GLU A 293 -9.30 -10.14 4.37
C GLU A 293 -10.29 -9.18 5.05
N GLU A 294 -10.91 -9.57 6.17
CA GLU A 294 -11.96 -8.73 6.79
C GLU A 294 -11.41 -7.55 7.63
N LEU A 295 -10.08 -7.48 7.81
CA LEU A 295 -9.42 -6.48 8.69
C LEU A 295 -8.63 -5.40 7.94
N THR A 296 -8.47 -5.51 6.62
CA THR A 296 -7.71 -4.52 5.82
C THR A 296 -8.45 -3.19 5.67
N ASN A 297 -9.79 -3.20 5.60
CA ASN A 297 -10.59 -2.01 5.33
C ASN A 297 -10.77 -1.08 6.55
N ASP A 298 -10.87 -1.61 7.77
CA ASP A 298 -11.02 -0.79 8.99
C ASP A 298 -9.70 -0.20 9.51
N PHE A 299 -8.55 -0.71 9.03
CA PHE A 299 -7.23 -0.42 9.62
C PHE A 299 -6.38 0.58 8.84
N LEU A 300 -6.73 0.88 7.58
CA LEU A 300 -6.05 1.89 6.75
C LEU A 300 -6.25 3.33 7.26
N GLY A 301 -7.26 3.58 8.10
CA GLY A 301 -7.57 4.92 8.64
C GLY A 301 -6.77 5.38 9.86
N TYR A 302 -5.89 4.56 10.46
CA TYR A 302 -5.39 4.82 11.83
C TYR A 302 -3.88 4.74 12.07
N PHE A 303 -3.04 4.60 11.04
CA PHE A 303 -1.60 4.67 11.25
C PHE A 303 -1.11 6.12 11.27
N GLN A 304 -0.78 6.59 12.47
CA GLN A 304 0.01 7.80 12.71
C GLN A 304 1.41 7.33 13.14
N LEU A 305 2.37 7.35 12.20
CA LEU A 305 3.78 7.15 12.52
C LEU A 305 4.27 8.39 13.25
N VAL A 306 4.44 8.29 14.57
CA VAL A 306 5.16 9.30 15.36
C VAL A 306 6.64 9.01 15.19
N ASN A 307 7.22 9.55 14.12
CA ASN A 307 8.60 9.99 14.12
C ASN A 307 8.58 11.52 14.13
N ILE A 308 9.47 12.12 14.91
CA ILE A 308 9.64 13.56 15.06
C ILE A 308 10.11 14.14 13.71
N ILE A 309 9.14 14.37 12.83
CA ILE A 309 9.21 15.14 11.58
C ILE A 309 7.82 15.84 11.50
N PRO A 310 7.74 17.13 11.12
CA PRO A 310 6.48 17.88 11.17
C PRO A 310 5.35 17.17 10.42
N SER A 311 4.14 17.33 10.92
CA SER A 311 2.89 16.61 10.65
C SER A 311 2.33 16.67 9.22
N GLU A 312 3.14 16.53 8.17
CA GLU A 312 2.72 16.75 6.77
C GLU A 312 3.27 15.72 5.75
N PHE A 313 3.38 14.44 6.10
CA PHE A 313 3.94 13.46 5.16
C PHE A 313 3.21 12.12 5.14
N TRP A 314 2.57 11.82 4.00
CA TRP A 314 2.25 10.46 3.54
C TRP A 314 2.39 10.38 2.03
N LEU A 315 2.99 9.28 1.56
CA LEU A 315 2.96 8.85 0.16
C LEU A 315 2.81 7.33 0.14
N ILE A 316 1.91 6.84 -0.70
CA ILE A 316 1.74 5.43 -1.07
C ILE A 316 1.64 5.41 -2.59
N PHE A 317 2.36 4.48 -3.24
CA PHE A 317 2.27 4.19 -4.67
C PHE A 317 0.94 3.52 -5.03
#